data_AF-A0A257NSH6-F1
#
_entry.id   AF-A0A257NSH6-F1
#
_cell.length_a   1.000
_cell.length_b   1.000
_cell.length_c   1.000
_cell.angle_alpha   90.00
_cell.angle_beta   90.00
_cell.angle_gamma   90.00
#
_symmetry.space_group_name_H-M   'P 1'
#
loop_
_entity.id
_entity.type
_entity.pdbx_description
1 polymer ?
#
loop_
_entity_poly.entity_id
_entity_poly.type
_entity_poly.pdbx_seq_one_letter_code
_entity_poly.pdbx_strand_id
1 'polypeptide(L)'
;MHPEIQQDRAGSCPKCGMRLVKAEAKTDHGAHAGHTMGDPSKMGFWEKFKMSMSMTMGMDHTGLAGREMARLMEIDIRNKFFFSLILTIPIILYSPLGTEFLKLNLPSPIPLPWLLFILTTPVFLYSGWIFLYSTYFALKNKMLNMAVLIAVGITAAYGFSVLLTLIGSADSYYEAAAMLIT
;
A
#
# COMPACT_ATOMS: atom_id res chain seq x y z
N MET A 1 35.14 -15.38 18.95
CA MET A 1 36.29 -15.12 18.05
C MET A 1 37.16 -14.07 18.72
N HIS A 2 38.49 -14.26 18.76
CA HIS A 2 39.45 -13.42 19.51
C HIS A 2 40.18 -12.45 18.56
N PRO A 3 39.64 -11.25 18.29
CA PRO A 3 40.20 -10.31 17.30
C PRO A 3 41.57 -9.74 17.71
N GLU A 4 41.93 -9.83 18.99
CA GLU A 4 43.23 -9.43 19.51
C GLU A 4 44.37 -10.41 19.17
N ILE A 5 44.07 -11.60 18.63
CA ILE A 5 45.06 -12.62 18.27
C ILE A 5 45.31 -12.57 16.77
N GLN A 6 46.39 -11.89 16.37
CA GLN A 6 46.88 -11.83 15.00
C GLN A 6 48.25 -12.52 14.92
N GLN A 7 48.44 -13.39 13.93
CA GLN A 7 49.69 -14.11 13.71
C GLN A 7 50.01 -14.12 12.21
N ASP A 8 51.27 -13.93 11.86
CA ASP A 8 51.74 -13.89 10.47
C ASP A 8 51.78 -15.28 9.80
N ARG A 9 51.55 -16.35 10.58
CA ARG A 9 51.68 -17.73 10.15
C ARG A 9 50.34 -18.45 10.31
N ALA A 10 50.00 -19.30 9.34
CA ALA A 10 48.80 -20.13 9.43
C ALA A 10 48.92 -21.09 10.62
N GLY A 11 47.93 -21.08 11.51
CA GLY A 11 47.95 -21.87 12.74
C GLY A 11 46.61 -21.86 13.47
N SER A 12 46.59 -22.44 14.66
CA SER A 12 45.43 -22.46 15.55
C SER A 12 45.54 -21.38 16.63
N CYS A 13 44.42 -20.79 17.01
CA CYS A 13 44.34 -19.79 18.05
C CYS A 13 44.74 -20.39 19.41
N PRO A 14 45.74 -19.83 20.14
CA PRO A 14 46.23 -20.39 21.39
C PRO A 14 45.23 -20.29 22.56
N LYS A 15 44.20 -19.43 22.46
CA LYS A 15 43.14 -19.33 23.48
C LYS A 15 42.04 -20.37 23.34
N CYS A 16 41.71 -20.76 22.11
CA CYS A 16 40.50 -21.57 21.85
C CYS A 16 40.68 -22.70 20.85
N GLY A 17 41.89 -22.95 20.35
CA GLY A 17 42.21 -24.04 19.43
C GLY A 17 41.62 -23.95 18.02
N MET A 18 40.75 -22.97 17.75
CA MET A 18 40.14 -22.77 16.43
C MET A 18 41.16 -22.31 15.39
N ARG A 19 41.01 -22.75 14.14
CA ARG A 19 41.89 -22.38 13.02
C ARG A 19 41.79 -20.89 12.71
N LEU A 20 42.95 -20.22 12.59
CA LEU A 20 43.02 -18.81 12.20
C LEU A 20 42.55 -18.65 10.75
N VAL A 21 41.70 -17.65 10.52
CA VAL A 21 41.23 -17.23 9.20
C VAL A 21 42.04 -16.01 8.74
N LYS A 22 42.28 -15.91 7.44
CA LYS A 22 43.04 -14.79 6.84
C LYS A 22 42.31 -13.49 7.17
N ALA A 23 43.01 -12.56 7.81
CA ALA A 23 42.50 -11.22 8.03
C ALA A 23 42.41 -10.53 6.66
N GLU A 24 41.19 -10.26 6.20
CA GLU A 24 40.98 -9.37 5.07
C GLU A 24 41.39 -7.96 5.51
N ALA A 25 42.14 -7.26 4.67
CA ALA A 25 42.50 -5.87 4.93
C ALA A 25 41.20 -5.10 5.21
N LYS A 26 41.10 -4.44 6.36
CA LYS A 26 40.04 -3.46 6.60
C LYS A 26 40.16 -2.41 5.50
N THR A 27 39.40 -2.59 4.42
CA THR A 27 38.97 -1.46 3.61
C THR A 27 38.28 -0.54 4.59
N ASP A 28 38.90 0.61 4.83
CA ASP A 28 38.27 1.73 5.49
C ASP A 28 36.94 1.94 4.77
N HIS A 29 35.85 1.47 5.37
CA HIS A 29 34.52 1.72 4.87
C HIS A 29 34.29 3.20 5.16
N GLY A 30 34.80 4.02 4.25
CA GLY A 30 34.54 5.45 4.19
C GLY A 30 33.07 5.62 4.47
N ALA A 31 32.80 6.40 5.51
CA ALA A 31 31.48 6.71 6.01
C ALA A 31 30.51 6.79 4.82
N HIS A 32 29.58 5.84 4.74
CA HIS A 32 28.45 5.97 3.84
C HIS A 32 27.73 7.24 4.29
N ALA A 33 28.04 8.34 3.60
CA ALA A 33 27.34 9.60 3.72
C ALA A 33 25.86 9.24 3.62
N GLY A 34 25.14 9.48 4.71
CA GLY A 34 23.75 9.11 4.82
C GLY A 34 23.03 9.55 3.56
N HIS A 35 22.38 8.60 2.89
CA HIS A 35 21.33 8.97 1.96
C HIS A 35 20.25 9.64 2.82
N THR A 36 20.35 10.96 2.95
CA THR A 36 19.27 11.79 3.47
C THR A 36 18.14 11.58 2.48
N MET A 37 17.13 10.80 2.87
CA MET A 37 15.84 10.83 2.19
C MET A 37 15.44 12.30 2.11
N GLY A 38 15.30 12.82 0.88
CA GLY A 38 14.93 14.21 0.66
C GLY A 38 13.66 14.53 1.45
N ASP A 39 13.62 15.70 2.06
CA ASP A 39 12.48 16.18 2.85
C ASP A 39 11.16 15.92 2.10
N PRO A 40 10.25 15.07 2.64
CA PRO A 40 9.01 14.73 1.99
C PRO A 40 8.15 15.95 1.66
N SER A 41 8.35 17.09 2.35
CA SER A 41 7.63 18.33 2.12
C SER A 41 7.88 18.91 0.72
N LYS A 42 9.05 18.66 0.13
CA LYS A 42 9.48 19.22 -1.17
C LYS A 42 9.15 18.35 -2.39
N MET A 43 8.59 17.16 -2.18
CA MET A 43 8.29 16.23 -3.27
C MET A 43 7.00 16.64 -3.99
N GLY A 44 7.01 16.54 -5.32
CA GLY A 44 5.84 16.82 -6.13
C GLY A 44 4.70 15.86 -5.80
N PHE A 45 3.45 16.30 -5.97
CA PHE A 45 2.26 15.46 -5.73
C PHE A 45 2.36 14.10 -6.44
N TRP A 46 2.89 14.09 -7.68
CA TRP A 46 3.12 12.88 -8.48
C TRP A 46 4.20 11.95 -7.92
N GLU A 47 5.21 12.48 -7.24
CA GLU A 47 6.26 11.69 -6.59
C GLU A 47 5.77 11.11 -5.27
N LYS A 48 5.02 11.90 -4.49
CA LYS A 48 4.30 11.43 -3.29
C LYS A 48 3.31 10.31 -3.63
N PHE A 49 2.54 10.49 -4.70
CA PHE A 49 1.62 9.48 -5.21
C PHE A 49 2.38 8.20 -5.60
N LYS A 50 3.44 8.30 -6.41
CA LYS A 50 4.28 7.15 -6.78
C LYS A 50 4.91 6.45 -5.57
N MET A 51 5.34 7.20 -4.56
CA MET A 51 5.86 6.62 -3.32
C MET A 51 4.78 5.85 -2.56
N SER A 52 3.57 6.39 -2.42
CA SER A 52 2.45 5.67 -1.80
C SER A 52 2.13 4.35 -2.53
N MET A 53 2.44 4.24 -3.82
CA MET A 53 2.25 3.02 -4.61
C MET A 53 3.31 1.93 -4.31
N SER A 54 4.58 2.32 -4.10
CA SER A 54 5.69 1.37 -3.97
C SER A 54 5.98 0.93 -2.53
N MET A 55 5.39 1.58 -1.53
CA MET A 55 5.71 1.38 -0.11
C MET A 55 5.12 0.09 0.51
N THR A 56 4.31 -0.67 -0.22
CA THR A 56 3.78 -1.97 0.24
C THR A 56 4.77 -3.13 0.09
N MET A 57 5.92 -2.91 -0.58
CA MET A 57 6.99 -3.90 -0.65
C MET A 57 7.82 -3.83 0.63
N GLY A 58 7.51 -4.71 1.58
CA GLY A 58 8.32 -4.96 2.75
C GLY A 58 9.75 -5.34 2.35
N MET A 59 10.67 -4.38 2.42
CA MET A 59 12.10 -4.62 2.40
C MET A 59 12.57 -4.69 3.85
N ASP A 60 13.04 -5.88 4.24
CA ASP A 60 13.61 -6.14 5.56
C ASP A 60 14.88 -5.31 5.75
N HIS A 61 14.71 -4.14 6.36
CA HIS A 61 15.81 -3.30 6.81
C HIS A 61 15.77 -3.20 8.32
N THR A 62 16.49 -4.12 8.96
CA THR A 62 16.78 -4.13 10.39
C THR A 62 17.66 -2.92 10.74
N GLY A 63 17.05 -1.76 10.98
CA GLY A 63 17.75 -0.53 11.34
C GLY A 63 16.83 0.65 11.63
N LEU A 64 17.40 1.80 11.99
CA LEU A 64 16.69 3.07 12.20
C LEU A 64 15.86 3.48 10.96
N ALA A 65 16.32 3.13 9.76
CA ALA A 65 15.58 3.32 8.51
C ALA A 65 14.27 2.51 8.45
N GLY A 66 14.23 1.30 9.04
CA GLY A 66 13.01 0.48 9.05
C GLY A 66 11.88 1.06 9.91
N ARG A 67 12.23 1.72 11.04
CA ARG A 67 11.24 2.39 11.91
C ARG A 67 10.61 3.60 11.23
N GLU A 68 11.42 4.40 10.55
CA GLU A 68 10.91 5.57 9.84
C GLU A 68 10.04 5.16 8.65
N MET A 69 10.45 4.14 7.89
CA MET A 69 9.64 3.61 6.79
C MET A 69 8.32 3.01 7.27
N ALA A 70 8.32 2.30 8.40
CA ALA A 70 7.09 1.79 9.01
C ALA A 70 6.13 2.92 9.42
N ARG A 71 6.66 4.03 9.96
CA ARG A 71 5.86 5.22 10.31
C ARG A 71 5.25 5.89 9.08
N LEU A 72 6.03 6.04 8.01
CA LEU A 72 5.52 6.61 6.75
C LEU A 72 4.41 5.75 6.15
N MET A 73 4.56 4.41 6.22
CA MET A 73 3.55 3.46 5.77
C MET A 73 2.28 3.52 6.63
N GLU A 74 2.41 3.65 7.95
CA GLU A 74 1.26 3.81 8.86
C GLU A 74 0.47 5.08 8.53
N ILE A 75 1.15 6.21 8.31
CA ILE A 75 0.50 7.48 7.98
C ILE A 75 -0.22 7.40 6.63
N ASP A 76 0.40 6.78 5.61
CA ASP A 76 -0.23 6.62 4.29
C ASP A 76 -1.51 5.78 4.35
N ILE A 77 -1.46 4.62 5.02
CA ILE A 77 -2.62 3.75 5.21
C ILE A 77 -3.72 4.48 5.98
N ARG A 78 -3.35 5.17 7.07
CA ARG A 78 -4.29 5.94 7.89
C ARG A 78 -5.00 7.01 7.08
N ASN A 79 -4.26 7.77 6.27
CA ASN A 79 -4.82 8.84 5.44
C ASN A 79 -5.74 8.30 4.35
N LYS A 80 -5.37 7.19 3.70
CA LYS A 80 -6.21 6.52 2.69
C LYS A 80 -7.50 5.98 3.33
N PHE A 81 -7.41 5.36 4.50
CA PHE A 81 -8.55 4.84 5.26
C PHE A 81 -9.54 5.95 5.62
N PHE A 82 -9.09 7.05 6.23
CA PHE A 82 -9.99 8.14 6.59
C PHE A 82 -10.58 8.84 5.36
N PHE A 83 -9.79 8.97 4.28
CA PHE A 83 -10.28 9.51 3.02
C PHE A 83 -11.40 8.63 2.45
N SER A 84 -11.19 7.31 2.34
CA SER A 84 -12.23 6.40 1.85
C SER A 84 -13.42 6.38 2.79
N LEU A 85 -13.23 6.34 4.11
CA LEU A 85 -14.31 6.31 5.10
C LEU A 85 -15.25 7.50 4.96
N ILE A 86 -14.70 8.72 4.85
CA ILE A 86 -15.49 9.94 4.72
C ILE A 86 -16.31 9.94 3.43
N LEU A 87 -15.78 9.39 2.33
CA LEU A 87 -16.50 9.28 1.07
C LEU A 87 -17.48 8.10 1.04
N THR A 88 -17.18 7.01 1.75
CA THR A 88 -18.03 5.81 1.82
C THR A 88 -19.34 6.08 2.55
N ILE A 89 -19.34 6.95 3.57
CA ILE A 89 -20.57 7.34 4.29
C ILE A 89 -21.66 7.89 3.34
N PRO A 90 -21.42 8.95 2.54
CA PRO A 90 -22.41 9.44 1.61
C PRO A 90 -22.70 8.43 0.49
N ILE A 91 -21.72 7.63 0.04
CA ILE A 91 -21.97 6.57 -0.96
C ILE A 91 -23.05 5.62 -0.44
N ILE A 92 -22.92 5.11 0.78
CA ILE A 92 -23.90 4.18 1.38
C ILE A 92 -25.26 4.87 1.54
N LEU A 93 -25.27 6.13 1.98
CA LEU A 93 -26.53 6.86 2.21
C LEU A 93 -27.33 7.08 0.93
N TYR A 94 -26.65 7.32 -0.20
CA TYR A 94 -27.27 7.50 -1.51
C TYR A 94 -27.41 6.19 -2.31
N SER A 95 -26.90 5.05 -1.82
CA SER A 95 -26.95 3.79 -2.55
C SER A 95 -28.32 3.11 -2.44
N PRO A 96 -28.65 2.19 -3.37
CA PRO A 96 -29.85 1.36 -3.28
C PRO A 96 -29.97 0.67 -1.92
N LEU A 97 -28.88 0.10 -1.39
CA LEU A 97 -28.86 -0.48 -0.04
C LEU A 97 -29.25 0.55 1.05
N GLY A 98 -28.74 1.77 1.00
CA GLY A 98 -29.14 2.82 1.96
C GLY A 98 -30.60 3.20 1.85
N THR A 99 -31.10 3.38 0.63
CA THR A 99 -32.48 3.81 0.41
C THR A 99 -33.52 2.74 0.74
N GLU A 100 -33.24 1.47 0.44
CA GLU A 100 -34.14 0.34 0.72
C GLU A 100 -34.16 -0.03 2.21
N PHE A 101 -33.02 -0.03 2.88
CA PHE A 101 -32.94 -0.37 4.31
C PHE A 101 -33.34 0.80 5.24
N LEU A 102 -33.03 2.05 4.86
CA LEU A 102 -33.30 3.24 5.70
C LEU A 102 -34.57 4.01 5.29
N LYS A 103 -35.25 3.63 4.18
CA LYS A 103 -36.47 4.28 3.63
C LYS A 103 -36.36 5.80 3.42
N LEU A 104 -35.14 6.34 3.30
CA LEU A 104 -34.90 7.76 3.05
C LEU A 104 -34.98 8.04 1.55
N ASN A 105 -36.09 8.64 1.11
CA ASN A 105 -36.19 9.20 -0.24
C ASN A 105 -35.53 10.59 -0.25
N LEU A 106 -34.21 10.63 -0.44
CA LEU A 106 -33.49 11.90 -0.62
C LEU A 106 -33.72 12.41 -2.05
N PRO A 107 -34.18 13.66 -2.24
CA PRO A 107 -34.31 14.25 -3.57
C PRO A 107 -32.92 14.47 -4.17
N SER A 108 -32.56 13.75 -5.22
CA SER A 108 -31.30 13.95 -5.94
C SER A 108 -31.52 14.83 -7.18
N PRO A 109 -30.73 15.91 -7.35
CA PRO A 109 -30.81 16.79 -8.54
C PRO A 109 -30.19 16.17 -9.80
N ILE A 110 -29.49 15.03 -9.67
CA ILE A 110 -28.78 14.29 -10.72
C ILE A 110 -29.21 12.81 -10.63
N PRO A 111 -29.19 12.03 -11.73
CA PRO A 111 -29.40 10.58 -11.66
C PRO A 111 -28.45 9.92 -10.66
N LEU A 112 -28.99 9.14 -9.71
CA LEU A 112 -28.21 8.50 -8.64
C LEU A 112 -26.99 7.70 -9.13
N PRO A 113 -27.06 6.93 -10.25
CA PRO A 113 -25.90 6.18 -10.74
C PRO A 113 -24.69 7.06 -11.05
N TRP A 114 -24.92 8.26 -11.60
CA TRP A 114 -23.85 9.21 -11.91
C TRP A 114 -23.25 9.85 -10.67
N LEU A 115 -24.08 10.16 -9.66
CA LEU A 115 -23.60 10.66 -8.38
C LEU A 115 -22.70 9.61 -7.69
N LEU A 116 -23.17 8.37 -7.62
CA LEU A 116 -22.44 7.27 -7.01
C LEU A 116 -21.13 7.00 -7.76
N PHE A 117 -21.14 7.03 -9.10
CA PHE A 117 -19.93 6.92 -9.91
C PHE A 117 -18.90 7.98 -9.54
N ILE A 118 -19.28 9.26 -9.52
CA ILE A 118 -18.38 10.38 -9.22
C ILE A 118 -17.79 10.25 -7.80
N LEU A 119 -18.57 9.80 -6.83
CA LEU A 119 -18.09 9.60 -5.45
C LEU A 119 -17.20 8.37 -5.31
N THR A 120 -17.49 7.27 -6.00
CA THR A 120 -16.69 6.04 -5.90
C THR A 120 -15.40 6.07 -6.70
N THR A 121 -15.35 6.78 -7.83
CA THR A 121 -14.13 6.89 -8.64
C THR A 121 -12.90 7.31 -7.82
N PRO A 122 -12.92 8.38 -6.99
CA PRO A 122 -11.77 8.75 -6.18
C PRO A 122 -11.44 7.70 -5.10
N VAL A 123 -12.44 7.04 -4.51
CA VAL A 123 -12.21 5.96 -3.53
C VAL A 123 -11.50 4.77 -4.20
N PHE A 124 -11.99 4.36 -5.37
CA PHE A 124 -11.44 3.27 -6.17
C PHE A 124 -10.02 3.56 -6.65
N LEU A 125 -9.78 4.75 -7.22
CA LEU A 125 -8.48 5.11 -7.80
C LEU A 125 -7.43 5.51 -6.75
N TYR A 126 -7.82 6.06 -5.60
CA TYR A 126 -6.85 6.51 -4.60
C TYR A 126 -6.58 5.47 -3.51
N SER A 127 -7.64 4.99 -2.86
CA SER A 127 -7.53 4.00 -1.78
C SER A 127 -7.40 2.59 -2.35
N GLY A 128 -8.26 2.23 -3.32
CA GLY A 128 -8.27 0.90 -3.95
C GLY A 128 -6.98 0.54 -4.70
N TRP A 129 -6.20 1.53 -5.11
CA TRP A 129 -4.94 1.33 -5.82
C TRP A 129 -3.92 0.47 -5.05
N ILE A 130 -3.93 0.53 -3.72
CA ILE A 130 -3.02 -0.28 -2.87
C ILE A 130 -3.22 -1.78 -3.13
N PHE A 131 -4.49 -2.20 -3.28
CA PHE A 131 -4.87 -3.60 -3.52
C PHE A 131 -4.62 -4.01 -4.97
N LEU A 132 -4.91 -3.13 -5.93
CA LEU A 132 -4.67 -3.38 -7.36
C LEU A 132 -3.17 -3.56 -7.65
N TYR A 133 -2.34 -2.68 -7.10
CA TYR A 133 -0.90 -2.76 -7.28
C TYR A 133 -0.30 -4.00 -6.58
N SER A 134 -0.74 -4.28 -5.34
CA SER A 134 -0.32 -5.49 -4.62
C SER A 134 -0.69 -6.78 -5.37
N THR A 135 -1.87 -6.81 -5.98
CA THR A 135 -2.35 -7.92 -6.81
C THR A 135 -1.50 -8.13 -8.05
N TYR A 136 -1.18 -7.06 -8.78
CA TYR A 136 -0.32 -7.14 -9.95
C TYR A 136 1.04 -7.80 -9.62
N PHE A 137 1.63 -7.40 -8.49
CA PHE A 137 2.89 -7.97 -8.03
C PHE A 137 2.74 -9.43 -7.54
N ALA A 138 1.68 -9.74 -6.80
CA ALA A 138 1.38 -11.09 -6.33
C ALA A 138 1.21 -12.08 -7.51
N LEU A 139 0.48 -11.68 -8.54
CA LEU A 139 0.29 -12.46 -9.77
C LEU A 139 1.61 -12.65 -10.53
N LYS A 140 2.44 -11.61 -10.64
CA LYS A 140 3.78 -11.72 -11.26
C LYS A 140 4.65 -12.76 -10.54
N ASN A 141 4.54 -12.84 -9.23
CA ASN A 141 5.27 -13.80 -8.40
C ASN A 141 4.55 -15.14 -8.24
N LYS A 142 3.44 -15.36 -8.96
CA LYS A 142 2.63 -16.59 -8.92
C LYS A 142 2.12 -16.95 -7.52
N MET A 143 1.84 -15.94 -6.70
CA MET A 143 1.25 -16.11 -5.37
C MET A 143 -0.19 -15.58 -5.37
N LEU A 144 -1.12 -16.40 -4.88
CA LEU A 144 -2.51 -15.99 -4.62
C LEU A 144 -2.61 -15.56 -3.16
N ASN A 145 -2.68 -14.26 -2.92
CA ASN A 145 -2.83 -13.67 -1.58
C ASN A 145 -4.20 -12.98 -1.43
N MET A 146 -4.46 -12.46 -0.22
CA MET A 146 -5.69 -11.74 0.10
C MET A 146 -5.94 -10.54 -0.82
N ALA A 147 -4.88 -9.83 -1.24
CA ALA A 147 -5.00 -8.67 -2.11
C ALA A 147 -5.63 -9.04 -3.46
N VAL A 148 -5.27 -10.21 -4.04
CA VAL A 148 -5.84 -10.70 -5.30
C VAL A 148 -7.36 -10.86 -5.17
N LEU A 149 -7.84 -11.46 -4.08
CA LEU A 149 -9.27 -11.66 -3.85
C LEU A 149 -10.01 -10.32 -3.75
N ILE A 150 -9.46 -9.39 -2.96
CA ILE A 150 -10.04 -8.04 -2.80
C ILE A 150 -10.05 -7.32 -4.14
N ALA A 151 -8.93 -7.30 -4.87
CA ALA A 151 -8.79 -6.62 -6.15
C ALA A 151 -9.78 -7.11 -7.20
N VAL A 152 -10.01 -8.43 -7.27
CA VAL A 152 -11.03 -9.01 -8.15
C VAL A 152 -12.42 -8.54 -7.74
N GLY A 153 -12.74 -8.58 -6.45
CA GLY A 153 -14.04 -8.13 -5.93
C GLY A 153 -14.33 -6.64 -6.22
N ILE A 154 -13.39 -5.75 -5.90
CA ILE A 154 -13.57 -4.31 -6.12
C ILE A 154 -13.65 -3.97 -7.61
N THR A 155 -12.84 -4.63 -8.44
CA THR A 155 -12.82 -4.38 -9.89
C THR A 155 -14.08 -4.90 -10.55
N ALA A 156 -14.59 -6.06 -10.14
CA ALA A 156 -15.86 -6.58 -10.60
C ALA A 156 -17.01 -5.65 -10.20
N ALA A 157 -17.14 -5.32 -8.92
CA ALA A 157 -18.21 -4.44 -8.43
C ALA A 157 -18.20 -3.07 -9.10
N TYR A 158 -17.03 -2.41 -9.17
CA TYR A 158 -16.90 -1.11 -9.80
C TYR A 158 -17.12 -1.18 -11.32
N GLY A 159 -16.46 -2.13 -12.00
CA GLY A 159 -16.55 -2.28 -13.46
C GLY A 159 -17.97 -2.58 -13.95
N PHE A 160 -18.69 -3.50 -13.29
CA PHE A 160 -20.09 -3.78 -13.61
C PHE A 160 -20.97 -2.56 -13.34
N SER A 161 -20.76 -1.85 -12.23
CA SER A 161 -21.55 -0.64 -11.92
C SER A 161 -21.35 0.46 -12.95
N VAL A 162 -20.12 0.66 -13.43
CA VAL A 162 -19.83 1.61 -14.52
C VAL A 162 -20.53 1.20 -15.80
N LEU A 163 -20.47 -0.07 -16.16
CA LEU A 163 -21.11 -0.58 -17.37
C LEU A 163 -22.64 -0.41 -17.32
N LEU A 164 -23.27 -0.71 -16.19
CA LEU A 164 -24.71 -0.51 -15.97
C LEU A 164 -25.09 0.98 -16.02
N THR A 165 -24.26 1.85 -15.45
CA THR A 165 -24.47 3.31 -15.47
C THR A 165 -24.41 3.86 -16.90
N LEU A 166 -23.49 3.36 -17.73
CA LEU A 166 -23.37 3.76 -19.13
C LEU A 166 -24.55 3.28 -20.00
N ILE A 167 -25.13 2.12 -19.66
CA ILE A 167 -26.33 1.57 -20.33
C ILE A 167 -27.61 2.29 -19.85
N GLY A 168 -27.54 3.06 -18.78
CA GLY A 168 -28.67 3.79 -18.20
C GLY A 168 -29.54 2.94 -17.28
N SER A 169 -28.99 1.84 -16.72
CA SER A 169 -29.69 1.07 -15.69
C SER A 169 -29.72 1.83 -14.36
N ALA A 170 -30.75 1.58 -13.56
CA ALA A 170 -30.85 2.09 -12.19
C ALA A 170 -30.02 1.26 -11.20
N ASP A 171 -29.71 0.00 -11.54
CA ASP A 171 -28.96 -0.89 -10.67
C ASP A 171 -27.46 -0.55 -10.67
N SER A 172 -26.89 -0.49 -9.47
CA SER A 172 -25.47 -0.23 -9.28
C SER A 172 -24.98 -0.88 -7.98
N TYR A 173 -23.68 -1.20 -7.94
CA TYR A 173 -23.00 -1.90 -6.84
C TYR A 173 -21.79 -1.08 -6.35
N TYR A 174 -21.88 0.25 -6.48
CA TYR A 174 -20.81 1.17 -6.11
C TYR A 174 -20.52 1.10 -4.61
N GLU A 175 -21.55 0.89 -3.78
CA GLU A 175 -21.37 0.71 -2.34
C GLU A 175 -20.54 -0.52 -1.99
N ALA A 176 -20.68 -1.63 -2.73
CA ALA A 176 -19.92 -2.85 -2.48
C ALA A 176 -18.44 -2.62 -2.76
N ALA A 177 -18.11 -1.92 -3.85
CA ALA A 177 -16.74 -1.54 -4.16
C ALA A 177 -16.17 -0.60 -3.07
N ALA A 178 -16.92 0.40 -2.62
CA ALA A 178 -16.49 1.33 -1.58
C ALA A 178 -16.25 0.63 -0.24
N MET A 179 -17.17 -0.24 0.21
CA MET A 179 -17.06 -0.98 1.46
C MET A 179 -15.88 -1.97 1.47
N LEU A 180 -15.58 -2.62 0.34
CA LEU A 180 -14.45 -3.54 0.25
C LEU A 180 -13.09 -2.83 0.29
N ILE A 181 -13.03 -1.56 -0.13
CA ILE A 181 -11.81 -0.76 -0.16
C ILE A 181 -11.53 -0.07 1.19
N THR A 182 -12.59 0.30 1.91
CA THR A 182 -12.54 1.07 3.15
C THR A 182 -12.23 0.15 4.32
#